data_AF-A0A3B5LSW1-F1
#
_entry.id   AF-A0A3B5LSW1-F1
#
_cell.length_a   1.000
_cell.length_b   1.000
_cell.length_c   1.000
_cell.angle_alpha   90.00
_cell.angle_beta   90.00
_cell.angle_gamma   90.00
#
_symmetry.space_group_name_H-M   'P 1'
#
loop_
_entity.id
_entity.type
_entity.pdbx_description
1 polymer ?
#
loop_
_entity_poly.entity_id
_entity_poly.type
_entity_poly.pdbx_seq_one_letter_code
_entity_poly.pdbx_strand_id
1 'polypeptide(L)'
;IDIPSEVCHLVALETLNLYHNCIRTIPDSIITLQSLTSLNLSRNQLGSLPSCLCGLPLRVLNASNNKLVSLPETIGQLHSLMELDISCNEITALPRHIGRLKALRELNVRRNLLCVLPEDLADLPLVKFDFSCNKVSTIPVCYRKMRQLQSLQLENNPLQSPPAQVRSQSTDVCPPSQFQWLQDIVLNWKNSDIYPNHPLIDVKTHAVVF
;
A
#
# COMPACT_ATOMS: atom_id res chain seq x y z
N ILE A 1 -18.10 4.06 18.81
CA ILE A 1 -19.35 4.13 18.03
C ILE A 1 -19.24 3.03 16.99
N ASP A 2 -20.32 2.37 16.65
CA ASP A 2 -20.34 1.36 15.61
C ASP A 2 -21.22 1.86 14.47
N ILE A 3 -21.06 1.28 13.28
CA ILE A 3 -21.95 1.63 12.16
C ILE A 3 -23.34 1.09 12.50
N PRO A 4 -24.39 1.93 12.51
CA PRO A 4 -25.75 1.49 12.76
C PRO A 4 -26.18 0.44 11.73
N SER A 5 -26.80 -0.64 12.20
CA SER A 5 -27.25 -1.75 11.34
C SER A 5 -28.32 -1.31 10.34
N GLU A 6 -29.02 -0.21 10.62
CA GLU A 6 -30.02 0.39 9.74
C GLU A 6 -29.42 0.82 8.39
N VAL A 7 -28.14 1.23 8.35
CA VAL A 7 -27.45 1.56 7.10
C VAL A 7 -27.37 0.33 6.20
N CYS A 8 -27.29 -0.87 6.78
CA CYS A 8 -27.20 -2.14 6.04
C CYS A 8 -28.53 -2.50 5.33
N HIS A 9 -29.64 -1.81 5.62
CA HIS A 9 -30.89 -2.01 4.89
C HIS A 9 -30.95 -1.21 3.57
N LEU A 10 -30.01 -0.30 3.34
CA LEU A 10 -29.94 0.52 2.13
C LEU A 10 -29.28 -0.25 0.98
N VAL A 11 -29.89 -1.34 0.54
CA VAL A 11 -29.30 -2.29 -0.43
C VAL A 11 -28.93 -1.68 -1.80
N ALA A 12 -29.52 -0.55 -2.15
CA ALA A 12 -29.21 0.22 -3.36
C ALA A 12 -28.05 1.23 -3.18
N LEU A 13 -27.43 1.28 -2.00
CA LEU A 13 -26.37 2.23 -1.70
C LEU A 13 -25.09 1.87 -2.47
N GLU A 14 -24.66 2.78 -3.34
CA GLU A 14 -23.42 2.60 -4.13
C GLU A 14 -22.19 3.21 -3.48
N THR A 15 -22.38 4.28 -2.70
CA THR A 15 -21.31 4.99 -2.00
C THR A 15 -21.68 5.22 -0.55
N LEU A 16 -20.80 4.83 0.37
CA LEU A 16 -20.94 5.05 1.79
C LEU A 16 -19.74 5.84 2.31
N ASN A 17 -19.98 7.07 2.77
CA ASN A 17 -18.95 7.92 3.35
C ASN A 17 -19.16 8.08 4.85
N LEU A 18 -18.21 7.57 5.62
CA LEU A 18 -18.15 7.59 7.07
C LEU A 18 -16.87 8.29 7.56
N TYR A 19 -16.31 9.17 6.73
CA TYR A 19 -15.14 10.00 7.04
C TYR A 19 -15.28 10.71 8.39
N HIS A 20 -14.21 10.68 9.19
CA HIS A 20 -14.07 11.47 10.41
C HIS A 20 -15.18 11.23 11.43
N ASN A 21 -15.33 9.96 11.82
CA ASN A 21 -16.20 9.53 12.90
C ASN A 21 -15.38 8.83 14.01
N CYS A 22 -16.06 8.32 15.03
CA CYS A 22 -15.46 7.52 16.10
C CYS A 22 -15.82 6.02 15.96
N ILE A 23 -15.85 5.53 14.71
CA ILE A 23 -16.24 4.14 14.41
C ILE A 23 -15.14 3.19 14.85
N ARG A 24 -15.51 2.16 15.61
CA ARG A 24 -14.58 1.13 16.13
C ARG A 24 -14.78 -0.22 15.47
N THR A 25 -16.01 -0.54 15.11
CA THR A 25 -16.34 -1.79 14.43
C THR A 25 -17.28 -1.56 13.26
N ILE A 26 -17.21 -2.47 12.29
CA ILE A 26 -18.10 -2.56 11.14
C ILE A 26 -18.93 -3.83 11.36
N PRO A 27 -20.28 -3.76 11.36
CA PRO A 27 -21.11 -4.93 11.56
C PRO A 27 -21.00 -5.87 10.36
N ASP A 28 -21.08 -7.18 10.60
CA ASP A 28 -21.05 -8.20 9.54
C ASP A 28 -22.20 -8.02 8.54
N SER A 29 -23.31 -7.42 8.97
CA SER A 29 -24.45 -7.03 8.14
C SER A 29 -24.07 -6.08 7.00
N ILE A 30 -22.90 -5.44 7.01
CA ILE A 30 -22.44 -4.60 5.88
C ILE A 30 -22.45 -5.37 4.55
N ILE A 31 -22.32 -6.70 4.60
CA ILE A 31 -22.34 -7.59 3.43
C ILE A 31 -23.67 -7.52 2.65
N THR A 32 -24.76 -7.00 3.23
CA THR A 32 -26.04 -6.84 2.52
C THR A 32 -25.99 -5.73 1.47
N LEU A 33 -25.02 -4.82 1.54
CA LEU A 33 -24.87 -3.68 0.63
C LEU A 33 -24.23 -4.10 -0.70
N GLN A 34 -24.88 -5.02 -1.42
CA GLN A 34 -24.38 -5.61 -2.66
C GLN A 34 -24.26 -4.63 -3.84
N SER A 35 -24.78 -3.41 -3.71
CA SER A 35 -24.56 -2.33 -4.69
C SER A 35 -23.35 -1.44 -4.35
N LEU A 36 -22.74 -1.63 -3.17
CA LEU A 36 -21.70 -0.73 -2.65
C LEU A 36 -20.39 -0.91 -3.40
N THR A 37 -19.98 0.15 -4.09
CA THR A 37 -18.74 0.18 -4.87
C THR A 37 -17.70 1.11 -4.27
N SER A 38 -18.10 2.08 -3.45
CA SER A 38 -17.17 3.02 -2.80
C SER A 38 -17.44 3.11 -1.31
N LEU A 39 -16.43 2.82 -0.50
CA LEU A 39 -16.52 2.86 0.96
C LEU A 39 -15.38 3.70 1.54
N ASN A 40 -15.74 4.82 2.17
CA ASN A 40 -14.80 5.67 2.88
C ASN A 40 -15.02 5.55 4.40
N LEU A 41 -14.04 4.95 5.06
CA LEU A 41 -13.93 4.74 6.51
C LEU A 41 -12.78 5.55 7.11
N SER A 42 -12.21 6.50 6.36
CA SER A 42 -11.01 7.20 6.81
C SER A 42 -11.24 8.08 8.03
N ARG A 43 -10.19 8.27 8.84
CA ARG A 43 -10.23 9.00 10.11
C ARG A 43 -11.26 8.44 11.08
N ASN A 44 -11.14 7.15 11.41
CA ASN A 44 -11.93 6.47 12.42
C ASN A 44 -11.02 5.82 13.48
N GLN A 45 -11.55 4.87 14.26
CA GLN A 45 -10.82 4.15 15.31
C GLN A 45 -10.86 2.64 15.08
N LEU A 46 -10.92 2.19 13.82
CA LEU A 46 -11.01 0.77 13.46
C LEU A 46 -9.71 0.05 13.84
N GLY A 47 -9.82 -1.03 14.62
CA GLY A 47 -8.69 -1.92 14.93
C GLY A 47 -8.49 -3.03 13.90
N SER A 48 -9.57 -3.41 13.20
CA SER A 48 -9.56 -4.43 12.14
C SER A 48 -10.68 -4.16 11.13
N LEU A 49 -10.56 -4.77 9.95
CA LEU A 49 -11.64 -4.85 8.97
C LEU A 49 -12.26 -6.26 9.06
N PRO A 50 -13.59 -6.41 9.14
CA PRO A 50 -14.23 -7.72 9.20
C PRO A 50 -14.05 -8.44 7.86
N SER A 51 -13.94 -9.77 7.91
CA SER A 51 -13.80 -10.59 6.69
C SER A 51 -15.01 -10.47 5.76
N CYS A 52 -16.22 -10.27 6.30
CA CYS A 52 -17.46 -10.06 5.55
C CYS A 52 -17.40 -8.85 4.60
N LEU A 53 -16.62 -7.81 4.93
CA LEU A 53 -16.41 -6.64 4.06
C LEU A 53 -15.79 -7.05 2.71
N CYS A 54 -15.01 -8.14 2.70
CA CYS A 54 -14.34 -8.65 1.50
C CYS A 54 -15.30 -9.33 0.51
N GLY A 55 -16.56 -9.56 0.90
CA GLY A 55 -17.62 -10.08 0.02
C GLY A 55 -18.37 -9.01 -0.77
N LEU A 56 -18.02 -7.73 -0.60
CA LEU A 56 -18.66 -6.61 -1.29
C LEU A 56 -17.99 -6.32 -2.64
N PRO A 57 -18.72 -5.81 -3.65
CA PRO A 57 -18.17 -5.47 -4.96
C PRO A 57 -17.46 -4.10 -4.96
N LEU A 58 -16.64 -3.83 -3.94
CA LEU A 58 -15.93 -2.57 -3.78
C LEU A 58 -14.93 -2.35 -4.92
N ARG A 59 -14.93 -1.13 -5.44
CA ARG A 59 -13.94 -0.57 -6.36
C ARG A 59 -12.98 0.38 -5.64
N VAL A 60 -13.49 1.11 -4.64
CA VAL A 60 -12.71 2.04 -3.83
C VAL A 60 -12.93 1.71 -2.36
N LEU A 61 -11.84 1.46 -1.64
CA LEU A 61 -11.84 1.30 -0.19
C LEU A 61 -10.80 2.24 0.42
N ASN A 62 -11.28 3.23 1.17
CA ASN A 62 -10.41 4.11 1.94
C ASN A 62 -10.62 3.84 3.44
N ALA A 63 -9.66 3.22 4.09
CA ALA A 63 -9.60 3.00 5.53
C ALA A 63 -8.36 3.67 6.16
N SER A 64 -7.87 4.75 5.54
CA SER A 64 -6.73 5.52 6.05
C SER A 64 -7.01 6.18 7.40
N ASN A 65 -5.97 6.51 8.17
CA ASN A 65 -6.08 7.16 9.47
C ASN A 65 -6.99 6.38 10.45
N ASN A 66 -6.71 5.10 10.62
CA ASN A 66 -7.35 4.21 11.60
C ASN A 66 -6.27 3.60 12.52
N LYS A 67 -6.59 2.50 13.19
CA LYS A 67 -5.68 1.73 14.06
C LYS A 67 -5.54 0.29 13.58
N LEU A 68 -5.61 0.07 12.26
CA LEU A 68 -5.53 -1.27 11.68
C LEU A 68 -4.13 -1.85 11.92
N VAL A 69 -4.06 -3.03 12.52
CA VAL A 69 -2.79 -3.75 12.75
C VAL A 69 -2.50 -4.77 11.63
N SER A 70 -3.55 -5.22 10.95
CA SER A 70 -3.48 -6.14 9.82
C SER A 70 -4.70 -5.98 8.91
N LEU A 71 -4.61 -6.55 7.72
CA LEU A 71 -5.75 -6.79 6.84
C LEU A 71 -6.22 -8.24 6.96
N PRO A 72 -7.52 -8.52 6.76
CA PRO A 72 -8.00 -9.90 6.72
C PRO A 72 -7.41 -10.65 5.52
N GLU A 73 -7.10 -11.94 5.67
CA GLU A 73 -6.63 -12.80 4.57
C GLU A 73 -7.65 -12.88 3.42
N THR A 74 -8.93 -12.62 3.70
CA THR A 74 -10.00 -12.56 2.71
C THR A 74 -9.95 -11.31 1.84
N ILE A 75 -9.06 -10.33 2.10
CA ILE A 75 -8.98 -9.09 1.30
C ILE A 75 -8.85 -9.38 -0.20
N GLY A 76 -8.19 -10.47 -0.57
CA GLY A 76 -8.06 -10.92 -1.96
C GLY A 76 -9.37 -11.29 -2.67
N GLN A 77 -10.50 -11.35 -1.95
CA GLN A 77 -11.85 -11.58 -2.51
C GLN A 77 -12.48 -10.30 -3.09
N LEU A 78 -11.90 -9.13 -2.85
CA LEU A 78 -12.35 -7.87 -3.46
C LEU A 78 -11.86 -7.77 -4.92
N HIS A 79 -12.33 -8.68 -5.78
CA HIS A 79 -11.86 -8.84 -7.16
C HIS A 79 -12.00 -7.57 -8.02
N SER A 80 -12.95 -6.70 -7.67
CA SER A 80 -13.25 -5.44 -8.37
C SER A 80 -12.49 -4.22 -7.81
N LEU A 81 -11.69 -4.39 -6.75
CA LEU A 81 -11.04 -3.27 -6.07
C LEU A 81 -9.95 -2.67 -6.95
N MET A 82 -10.09 -1.38 -7.23
CA MET A 82 -9.17 -0.58 -8.05
C MET A 82 -8.29 0.30 -7.19
N GLU A 83 -8.82 0.80 -6.07
CA GLU A 83 -8.11 1.70 -5.16
C GLU A 83 -8.25 1.22 -3.71
N LEU A 84 -7.10 1.04 -3.06
CA LEU A 84 -7.01 0.71 -1.65
C LEU A 84 -6.10 1.71 -0.94
N ASP A 85 -6.69 2.52 -0.05
CA ASP A 85 -5.95 3.39 0.84
C ASP A 85 -6.10 2.92 2.29
N ILE A 86 -5.00 2.44 2.85
CA ILE A 86 -4.86 2.01 4.25
C ILE A 86 -3.70 2.74 4.92
N SER A 87 -3.36 3.93 4.42
CA SER A 87 -2.28 4.76 4.97
C SER A 87 -2.58 5.25 6.39
N CYS A 88 -1.55 5.65 7.13
CA CYS A 88 -1.67 6.13 8.51
C CYS A 88 -2.40 5.13 9.42
N ASN A 89 -1.92 3.89 9.43
CA ASN A 89 -2.39 2.80 10.29
C ASN A 89 -1.18 2.16 11.02
N GLU A 90 -1.38 1.03 11.69
CA GLU A 90 -0.36 0.30 12.45
C GLU A 90 -0.02 -1.05 11.79
N ILE A 91 -0.19 -1.16 10.47
CA ILE A 91 -0.07 -2.43 9.74
C ILE A 91 1.39 -2.88 9.72
N THR A 92 1.64 -4.09 10.21
CA THR A 92 2.99 -4.67 10.30
C THR A 92 3.37 -5.55 9.11
N ALA A 93 2.37 -6.17 8.46
CA ALA A 93 2.53 -6.97 7.26
C ALA A 93 1.27 -6.93 6.38
N LEU A 94 1.46 -7.06 5.07
CA LEU A 94 0.36 -7.25 4.12
C LEU A 94 0.13 -8.76 3.92
N PRO A 95 -1.12 -9.24 3.88
CA PRO A 95 -1.42 -10.65 3.65
C PRO A 95 -1.05 -11.05 2.21
N ARG A 96 -0.54 -12.28 2.03
CA ARG A 96 -0.18 -12.83 0.70
C ARG A 96 -1.34 -12.75 -0.32
N HIS A 97 -2.56 -12.87 0.18
CA HIS A 97 -3.77 -12.84 -0.65
C HIS A 97 -4.03 -11.48 -1.30
N ILE A 98 -3.32 -10.42 -0.92
CA ILE A 98 -3.39 -9.12 -1.60
C ILE A 98 -3.04 -9.24 -3.09
N GLY A 99 -2.17 -10.19 -3.48
CA GLY A 99 -1.83 -10.48 -4.88
C GLY A 99 -2.98 -11.00 -5.75
N ARG A 100 -4.14 -11.31 -5.15
CA ARG A 100 -5.37 -11.72 -5.86
C ARG A 100 -6.21 -10.53 -6.34
N LEU A 101 -5.92 -9.31 -5.92
CA LEU A 101 -6.65 -8.09 -6.31
C LEU A 101 -6.32 -7.68 -7.76
N LYS A 102 -6.76 -8.47 -8.75
CA LYS A 102 -6.38 -8.31 -10.16
C LYS A 102 -6.84 -7.01 -10.82
N ALA A 103 -7.77 -6.27 -10.20
CA ALA A 103 -8.19 -4.95 -10.65
C ALA A 103 -7.41 -3.79 -10.00
N LEU A 104 -6.57 -4.05 -8.98
CA LEU A 104 -5.96 -3.00 -8.17
C LEU A 104 -4.94 -2.18 -8.98
N ARG A 105 -5.16 -0.87 -9.00
CA ARG A 105 -4.33 0.12 -9.69
C ARG A 105 -3.58 1.00 -8.71
N GLU A 106 -4.22 1.35 -7.61
CA GLU A 106 -3.63 2.25 -6.62
C GLU A 106 -3.64 1.59 -5.25
N LEU A 107 -2.44 1.48 -4.67
CA LEU A 107 -2.25 0.97 -3.32
C LEU A 107 -1.49 2.00 -2.50
N ASN A 108 -2.12 2.50 -1.44
CA ASN A 108 -1.48 3.39 -0.49
C ASN A 108 -1.39 2.72 0.89
N VAL A 109 -0.17 2.41 1.31
CA VAL A 109 0.19 1.85 2.62
C VAL A 109 1.16 2.76 3.37
N ARG A 110 1.23 4.04 2.99
CA ARG A 110 2.07 5.06 3.61
C ARG A 110 1.85 5.15 5.13
N ARG A 111 2.90 5.46 5.90
CA ARG A 111 2.81 5.66 7.37
C ARG A 111 2.16 4.46 8.06
N ASN A 112 2.76 3.30 7.84
CA ASN A 112 2.46 2.06 8.56
C ASN A 112 3.74 1.54 9.24
N LEU A 113 3.72 0.29 9.70
CA LEU A 113 4.84 -0.36 10.37
C LEU A 113 5.39 -1.53 9.55
N LEU A 114 5.23 -1.51 8.22
CA LEU A 114 5.63 -2.60 7.34
C LEU A 114 7.15 -2.81 7.38
N CYS A 115 7.59 -4.02 7.73
CA CYS A 115 9.01 -4.40 7.69
C CYS A 115 9.40 -5.10 6.39
N VAL A 116 8.45 -5.82 5.78
CA VAL A 116 8.66 -6.63 4.57
C VAL A 116 7.47 -6.42 3.64
N LEU A 117 7.75 -6.38 2.33
CA LEU A 117 6.73 -6.35 1.30
C LEU A 117 6.55 -7.77 0.71
N PRO A 118 5.33 -8.30 0.58
CA PRO A 118 5.11 -9.64 0.05
C PRO A 118 5.42 -9.69 -1.46
N GLU A 119 5.97 -10.82 -1.91
CA GLU A 119 6.29 -11.02 -3.33
C GLU A 119 5.04 -11.01 -4.22
N ASP A 120 3.88 -11.42 -3.69
CA ASP A 120 2.61 -11.48 -4.40
C ASP A 120 2.12 -10.11 -4.93
N LEU A 121 2.63 -8.99 -4.41
CA LEU A 121 2.34 -7.66 -4.97
C LEU A 121 2.92 -7.48 -6.38
N ALA A 122 3.93 -8.26 -6.77
CA ALA A 122 4.52 -8.22 -8.11
C ALA A 122 3.52 -8.64 -9.21
N ASP A 123 2.50 -9.44 -8.85
CA ASP A 123 1.47 -9.93 -9.76
C ASP A 123 0.30 -8.95 -9.91
N LEU A 124 0.33 -7.83 -9.17
CA LEU A 124 -0.70 -6.82 -9.25
C LEU A 124 -0.39 -5.82 -10.37
N PRO A 125 -1.40 -5.42 -11.15
CA PRO A 125 -1.22 -4.46 -12.22
C PRO A 125 -1.33 -3.02 -11.70
N LEU A 126 -0.52 -2.72 -10.68
CA LEU A 126 -0.43 -1.43 -9.99
C LEU A 126 0.16 -0.36 -10.90
N VAL A 127 -0.47 0.81 -10.86
CA VAL A 127 -0.05 2.06 -11.51
C VAL A 127 0.59 3.00 -10.49
N LYS A 128 0.02 3.06 -9.29
CA LYS A 128 0.55 3.85 -8.18
C LYS A 128 0.71 2.97 -6.94
N PHE A 129 1.88 3.06 -6.31
CA PHE A 129 2.13 2.37 -5.06
C PHE A 129 2.93 3.25 -4.09
N ASP A 130 2.32 3.60 -2.97
CA ASP A 130 2.97 4.39 -1.91
C ASP A 130 3.14 3.53 -0.66
N PHE A 131 4.39 3.25 -0.30
CA PHE A 131 4.76 2.61 0.97
C PHE A 131 5.75 3.48 1.77
N SER A 132 5.76 4.79 1.52
CA SER A 132 6.60 5.74 2.26
C SER A 132 6.31 5.74 3.76
N CYS A 133 7.28 6.17 4.56
CA CYS A 133 7.18 6.20 6.03
C CYS A 133 6.84 4.84 6.64
N ASN A 134 7.51 3.78 6.21
CA ASN A 134 7.41 2.44 6.78
C ASN A 134 8.78 1.99 7.35
N LYS A 135 8.93 0.71 7.66
CA LYS A 135 10.16 0.09 8.17
C LYS A 135 10.75 -0.91 7.16
N VAL A 136 10.44 -0.73 5.87
CA VAL A 136 10.86 -1.66 4.82
C VAL A 136 12.37 -1.55 4.62
N SER A 137 13.08 -2.67 4.77
CA SER A 137 14.54 -2.72 4.59
C SER A 137 14.97 -3.17 3.20
N THR A 138 14.15 -3.98 2.53
CA THR A 138 14.46 -4.53 1.22
C THR A 138 13.21 -4.56 0.34
N ILE A 139 13.42 -4.39 -0.96
CA ILE A 139 12.35 -4.51 -1.97
C ILE A 139 12.55 -5.87 -2.67
N PRO A 140 11.49 -6.70 -2.79
CA PRO A 140 11.59 -7.98 -3.49
C PRO A 140 12.04 -7.83 -4.95
N VAL A 141 12.99 -8.67 -5.39
CA VAL A 141 13.53 -8.64 -6.77
C VAL A 141 12.44 -8.89 -7.81
N CYS A 142 11.38 -9.61 -7.46
CA CYS A 142 10.26 -9.89 -8.35
C CYS A 142 9.47 -8.63 -8.76
N TYR A 143 9.60 -7.51 -8.05
CA TYR A 143 8.88 -6.27 -8.38
C TYR A 143 9.33 -5.69 -9.73
N ARG A 144 10.42 -6.21 -10.32
CA ARG A 144 10.86 -5.88 -11.69
C ARG A 144 9.86 -6.23 -12.76
N LYS A 145 8.89 -7.08 -12.41
CA LYS A 145 7.80 -7.49 -13.28
C LYS A 145 6.63 -6.50 -13.26
N MET A 146 6.60 -5.52 -12.35
CA MET A 146 5.54 -4.51 -12.23
C MET A 146 5.63 -3.45 -13.35
N ARG A 147 5.39 -3.88 -14.59
CA ARG A 147 5.56 -3.05 -15.80
C ARG A 147 4.55 -1.92 -15.95
N GLN A 148 3.47 -1.94 -15.17
CA GLN A 148 2.41 -0.93 -15.21
C GLN A 148 2.64 0.22 -14.23
N LEU A 149 3.66 0.11 -13.36
CA LEU A 149 3.92 1.06 -12.29
C LEU A 149 4.47 2.37 -12.84
N GLN A 150 3.75 3.46 -12.61
CA GLN A 150 4.08 4.80 -13.10
C GLN A 150 4.55 5.72 -11.95
N SER A 151 4.01 5.52 -10.75
CA SER A 151 4.39 6.27 -9.56
C SER A 151 4.65 5.30 -8.42
N LEU A 152 5.82 5.39 -7.81
CA LEU A 152 6.16 4.61 -6.65
C LEU A 152 6.79 5.55 -5.60
N GLN A 153 6.26 5.51 -4.40
CA GLN A 153 6.68 6.37 -3.30
C GLN A 153 7.21 5.46 -2.18
N LEU A 154 8.49 5.61 -1.86
CA LEU A 154 9.21 4.72 -0.93
C LEU A 154 10.04 5.47 0.11
N GLU A 155 9.95 6.79 0.10
CA GLU A 155 10.67 7.70 1.01
C GLU A 155 10.47 7.34 2.48
N ASN A 156 11.44 7.68 3.34
CA ASN A 156 11.39 7.42 4.77
C ASN A 156 11.19 5.92 5.12
N ASN A 157 11.94 5.05 4.44
CA ASN A 157 12.13 3.65 4.81
C ASN A 157 13.63 3.39 5.06
N PRO A 158 13.99 2.50 6.00
CA PRO A 158 15.39 2.11 6.28
C PRO A 158 15.92 1.13 5.21
N LEU A 159 15.74 1.48 3.93
CA LEU A 159 16.16 0.65 2.82
C LEU A 159 17.67 0.47 2.85
N GLN A 160 18.12 -0.78 2.91
CA GLN A 160 19.53 -1.08 2.84
C GLN A 160 20.01 -0.82 1.41
N SER A 161 20.82 0.21 1.24
CA SER A 161 21.66 0.32 0.04
C SER A 161 22.68 -0.82 0.05
N PRO A 162 23.09 -1.37 -1.10
CA PRO A 162 24.25 -2.25 -1.11
C PRO A 162 25.44 -1.50 -0.47
N PRO A 163 26.26 -2.17 0.37
CA PRO A 163 27.40 -1.52 0.98
C PRO A 163 28.33 -1.00 -0.10
N ALA A 164 28.77 0.25 0.03
CA ALA A 164 29.67 0.94 -0.89
C ALA A 164 31.04 0.24 -1.09
N GLN A 165 31.27 -0.89 -0.44
CA GLN A 165 32.49 -1.70 -0.48
C GLN A 165 32.53 -2.75 -1.61
N VAL A 166 31.44 -3.00 -2.35
CA VAL A 166 31.47 -3.88 -3.55
C VAL A 166 31.95 -3.12 -4.79
N ARG A 167 32.93 -2.22 -4.63
CA ARG A 167 33.58 -1.50 -5.75
C ARG A 167 35.01 -1.94 -6.02
N SER A 168 35.55 -2.87 -5.26
CA SER A 168 36.85 -3.45 -5.54
C SER A 168 36.94 -4.86 -5.00
N GLN A 169 37.39 -5.76 -5.87
CA GLN A 169 37.83 -7.14 -5.61
C GLN A 169 36.78 -8.22 -5.93
N SER A 170 36.96 -8.75 -7.13
CA SER A 170 36.68 -10.11 -7.58
C SER A 170 36.83 -11.17 -6.47
N THR A 171 35.78 -11.94 -6.21
CA THR A 171 35.60 -13.36 -6.64
C THR A 171 34.35 -13.93 -5.93
N ASP A 172 33.40 -14.45 -6.72
CA ASP A 172 32.41 -15.47 -6.36
C ASP A 172 31.49 -15.29 -5.14
N VAL A 173 30.66 -14.23 -5.09
CA VAL A 173 29.31 -14.32 -4.46
C VAL A 173 28.34 -13.33 -5.12
N CYS A 174 27.27 -13.86 -5.73
CA CYS A 174 26.12 -13.17 -6.37
C CYS A 174 26.38 -12.36 -7.67
N PRO A 175 25.60 -12.59 -8.75
CA PRO A 175 25.72 -11.82 -9.98
C PRO A 175 25.28 -10.36 -9.75
N PRO A 176 26.06 -9.35 -10.20
CA PRO A 176 25.76 -7.91 -10.08
C PRO A 176 24.39 -7.49 -10.63
N SER A 177 23.75 -8.33 -11.45
CA SER A 177 22.44 -8.10 -12.07
C SER A 177 21.26 -8.05 -11.09
N GLN A 178 21.43 -8.52 -9.84
CA GLN A 178 20.36 -8.46 -8.83
C GLN A 178 20.25 -7.08 -8.14
N PHE A 179 21.35 -6.32 -8.09
CA PHE A 179 21.42 -5.02 -7.40
C PHE A 179 21.36 -3.83 -8.35
N GLN A 180 21.74 -4.05 -9.61
CA GLN A 180 21.74 -3.01 -10.62
C GLN A 180 20.33 -2.42 -10.81
N TRP A 181 19.27 -3.24 -10.77
CA TRP A 181 17.91 -2.72 -10.99
C TRP A 181 17.39 -1.82 -9.86
N LEU A 182 17.72 -2.09 -8.59
CA LEU A 182 17.34 -1.19 -7.48
C LEU A 182 18.09 0.14 -7.57
N GLN A 183 19.38 0.09 -7.91
CA GLN A 183 20.13 1.30 -8.22
C GLN A 183 19.54 1.99 -9.46
N ASP A 184 19.24 1.29 -10.53
CA ASP A 184 18.66 1.85 -11.75
C ASP A 184 17.25 2.42 -11.54
N ILE A 185 16.42 1.89 -10.63
CA ILE A 185 15.15 2.54 -10.27
C ILE A 185 15.45 3.87 -9.55
N VAL A 186 16.29 3.83 -8.52
CA VAL A 186 16.62 5.01 -7.71
C VAL A 186 17.40 6.05 -8.54
N LEU A 187 18.23 5.62 -9.49
CA LEU A 187 19.06 6.45 -10.36
C LEU A 187 18.29 6.94 -11.58
N ASN A 188 17.47 6.11 -12.23
CA ASN A 188 16.58 6.55 -13.31
C ASN A 188 15.48 7.48 -12.80
N TRP A 189 15.13 7.43 -11.50
CA TRP A 189 14.24 8.41 -10.89
C TRP A 189 14.94 9.72 -10.50
N LYS A 190 16.22 9.68 -10.17
CA LYS A 190 17.03 10.90 -10.03
C LYS A 190 17.27 11.61 -11.36
N ASN A 191 17.23 10.86 -12.47
CA ASN A 191 17.53 11.34 -13.82
C ASN A 191 16.30 11.48 -14.72
N SER A 192 15.08 11.19 -14.25
CA SER A 192 13.88 11.36 -15.06
C SER A 192 13.43 12.81 -15.06
N ASP A 193 13.79 13.50 -16.15
CA ASP A 193 13.30 14.81 -16.63
C ASP A 193 11.76 14.88 -16.85
N ILE A 194 10.95 14.10 -16.13
CA ILE A 194 9.53 13.90 -16.43
C ILE A 194 8.62 14.96 -15.76
N TYR A 195 9.11 15.78 -14.83
CA TYR A 195 8.30 16.86 -14.22
C TYR A 195 9.12 18.13 -13.91
N PRO A 196 9.27 19.07 -14.85
CA PRO A 196 10.16 20.23 -14.69
C PRO A 196 9.67 21.33 -13.73
N ASN A 197 8.47 21.23 -13.14
CA ASN A 197 7.89 22.30 -12.31
C ASN A 197 6.95 21.80 -11.20
N HIS A 198 7.47 21.06 -10.21
CA HIS A 198 6.75 20.93 -8.94
C HIS A 198 7.71 21.05 -7.74
N PRO A 199 7.53 22.02 -6.85
CA PRO A 199 8.38 22.19 -5.69
C PRO A 199 7.96 21.15 -4.65
N LEU A 200 8.81 20.13 -4.45
CA LEU A 200 8.98 19.32 -3.22
C LEU A 200 9.67 18.02 -3.63
N ILE A 201 11.00 18.07 -3.74
CA ILE A 201 11.95 17.03 -3.33
C ILE A 201 13.30 17.78 -3.27
N ASP A 202 13.53 18.44 -2.14
CA ASP A 202 14.87 18.87 -1.78
C ASP A 202 15.52 17.72 -1.00
N VAL A 203 16.43 16.99 -1.64
CA VAL A 203 17.24 15.95 -0.99
C VAL A 203 18.51 16.56 -0.38
N LYS A 204 18.59 17.89 -0.20
CA LYS A 204 19.65 18.58 0.56
C LYS A 204 19.16 19.10 1.91
N THR A 205 18.79 18.20 2.81
CA THR A 205 18.95 18.49 4.25
C THR A 205 19.80 17.42 4.91
N HIS A 206 21.11 17.59 4.71
CA HIS A 206 22.17 17.50 5.70
C HIS A 206 21.76 16.92 7.07
N ALA A 207 22.27 15.74 7.36
CA ALA A 207 22.75 15.42 8.70
C ALA A 207 24.07 14.65 8.56
N VAL A 208 25.14 15.39 8.26
CA VAL A 208 26.47 15.06 8.76
C VAL A 208 26.64 15.91 10.01
N VAL A 209 26.64 15.30 11.19
CA VAL A 209 27.35 15.81 12.37
C VAL A 209 27.93 14.61 13.14
N PHE A 210 29.25 14.46 12.97
CA PHE A 210 30.26 13.54 13.53
C PHE A 210 30.08 12.03 13.37
#